data_AF-A0A317G414-F1
#
_entry.id   AF-A0A317G414-F1
#
_cell.length_a   1.000
_cell.length_b   1.000
_cell.length_c   1.000
_cell.angle_alpha   90.00
_cell.angle_beta   90.00
_cell.angle_gamma   90.00
#
_symmetry.space_group_name_H-M   'P 1'
#
loop_
_entity.id
_entity.type
_entity.pdbx_description
1 polymer ?
#
loop_
_entity_poly.entity_id
_entity_poly.type
_entity_poly.pdbx_seq_one_letter_code
_entity_poly.pdbx_strand_id
1 'polypeptide(L)'
;MKDGIKTKLILLSPVITTMFSWCANRFLLTLLSLAAVFFCISICSSCRRHENLWLFVLVGISTIPANIEISIYACGYFSYLWGENLVLRIIYFPLAYTILLCIEEIILGIIGRFIWRNQDPLFDGE
;
A
#
# COMPACT_ATOMS: atom_id res chain seq x y z
N MET A 1 24.10 -5.38 14.14
CA MET A 1 24.00 -4.66 12.84
C MET A 1 23.57 -5.57 11.68
N LYS A 2 24.12 -6.78 11.55
CA LYS A 2 23.80 -7.73 10.48
C LYS A 2 22.34 -8.21 10.46
N ASP A 3 21.70 -8.34 11.63
CA ASP A 3 20.32 -8.85 11.73
C ASP A 3 19.27 -7.83 11.30
N GLY A 4 19.49 -6.53 11.55
CA GLY A 4 18.58 -5.48 11.12
C GLY A 4 18.48 -5.34 9.59
N ILE A 5 19.55 -5.67 8.85
CA ILE A 5 19.53 -5.68 7.38
C ILE A 5 18.69 -6.85 6.86
N LYS A 6 18.80 -8.03 7.48
CA LYS A 6 18.00 -9.21 7.11
C LYS A 6 16.51 -8.95 7.33
N THR A 7 16.12 -8.38 8.46
CA THR A 7 14.71 -8.05 8.75
C THR A 7 14.14 -7.05 7.75
N LYS A 8 14.91 -6.00 7.39
CA LYS A 8 14.49 -5.01 6.38
C LYS A 8 14.30 -5.64 4.99
N LEU A 9 15.20 -6.55 4.59
CA LEU A 9 15.08 -7.27 3.32
C LEU A 9 13.83 -8.15 3.27
N ILE A 10 13.50 -8.83 4.38
CA ILE A 10 12.31 -9.68 4.48
C ILE A 10 11.03 -8.82 4.37
N LEU A 11 10.98 -7.66 5.02
CA LEU A 11 9.84 -6.73 4.95
C LEU A 11 9.64 -6.14 3.54
N LEU A 12 10.72 -5.85 2.81
CA LEU A 12 10.65 -5.25 1.48
C LEU A 12 10.36 -6.27 0.37
N SER A 13 10.68 -7.55 0.58
CA SER A 13 10.42 -8.62 -0.38
C SER A 13 8.97 -8.68 -0.89
N PRO A 14 7.93 -8.72 -0.04
CA PRO A 14 6.54 -8.74 -0.51
C PRO A 14 6.13 -7.42 -1.18
N VAL A 15 6.68 -6.28 -0.76
CA VAL A 15 6.43 -4.97 -1.40
C VAL A 15 6.91 -4.98 -2.86
N ILE A 16 8.17 -5.34 -3.07
CA ILE A 16 8.77 -5.42 -4.41
C ILE A 16 8.02 -6.43 -5.27
N THR A 17 7.66 -7.58 -4.70
CA THR A 17 6.89 -8.62 -5.39
C THR A 17 5.50 -8.12 -5.80
N THR A 18 4.83 -7.33 -4.94
CA THR A 18 3.52 -6.74 -5.24
C THR A 18 3.61 -5.79 -6.42
N MET A 19 4.58 -4.87 -6.40
CA MET A 19 4.78 -3.92 -7.48
C MET A 19 5.09 -4.62 -8.82
N PHE A 20 6.01 -5.60 -8.80
CA PHE A 20 6.40 -6.32 -10.00
C PHE A 20 5.26 -7.20 -10.56
N SER A 21 4.52 -7.88 -9.67
CA SER A 21 3.40 -8.73 -10.07
C SER A 21 2.25 -7.94 -10.68
N TRP A 22 1.99 -6.72 -10.18
CA TRP A 22 1.03 -5.80 -10.78
C TRP A 22 1.44 -5.44 -12.20
N CYS A 23 2.68 -4.95 -12.39
CA CYS A 23 3.21 -4.62 -13.72
C CYS A 23 3.22 -5.81 -14.69
N ALA A 24 3.33 -7.03 -14.17
CA ALA A 24 3.28 -8.27 -14.94
C ALA A 24 1.85 -8.81 -15.17
N ASN A 25 0.80 -8.07 -14.77
CA ASN A 25 -0.61 -8.48 -14.84
C ASN A 25 -0.90 -9.82 -14.15
N ARG A 26 -0.18 -10.14 -13.08
CA ARG A 26 -0.33 -11.37 -12.30
C ARG A 26 -1.20 -11.12 -11.07
N PHE A 27 -2.49 -10.86 -11.29
CA PHE A 27 -3.46 -10.51 -10.23
C PHE A 27 -3.40 -11.42 -9.00
N LEU A 28 -3.35 -12.74 -9.20
CA LEU A 28 -3.30 -13.69 -8.08
C LEU A 28 -2.01 -13.54 -7.26
N LEU A 29 -0.87 -13.33 -7.92
CA LEU A 29 0.41 -13.08 -7.24
C LEU A 29 0.40 -11.73 -6.52
N THR A 30 -0.22 -10.71 -7.10
CA THR A 30 -0.41 -9.41 -6.45
C THR A 30 -1.21 -9.54 -5.16
N LEU A 31 -2.35 -10.25 -5.19
CA LEU A 31 -3.17 -10.45 -3.99
C LEU A 31 -2.41 -11.22 -2.90
N LEU A 32 -1.68 -12.27 -3.28
CA LEU A 32 -0.88 -13.06 -2.34
C LEU A 32 0.28 -12.26 -1.74
N SER A 33 0.98 -11.48 -2.56
CA SER A 33 2.10 -10.65 -2.10
C SER A 33 1.62 -9.48 -1.24
N LEU A 34 0.49 -8.87 -1.57
CA LEU A 34 -0.14 -7.85 -0.74
C LEU A 34 -0.55 -8.43 0.63
N ALA A 35 -1.19 -9.60 0.66
CA ALA A 35 -1.49 -10.29 1.92
C ALA A 35 -0.23 -10.63 2.72
N ALA A 36 0.87 -10.98 2.04
CA ALA A 36 2.16 -11.20 2.68
C ALA A 36 2.75 -9.91 3.30
N VAL A 37 2.50 -8.73 2.75
CA VAL A 37 2.87 -7.45 3.39
C VAL A 37 2.21 -7.33 4.76
N PHE A 38 0.90 -7.58 4.85
CA PHE A 38 0.17 -7.55 6.13
C PHE A 38 0.73 -8.57 7.14
N PHE A 39 1.03 -9.78 6.66
CA PHE A 39 1.60 -10.84 7.49
C PHE A 39 3.01 -10.50 8.00
N CYS A 40 3.86 -9.88 7.17
CA CYS A 40 5.19 -9.45 7.59
C CYS A 40 5.13 -8.35 8.66
N ILE A 41 4.16 -7.43 8.56
CA ILE A 41 3.94 -6.37 9.55
C ILE A 41 3.53 -6.95 10.90
N SER A 42 2.64 -7.95 10.92
CA SER A 42 2.12 -8.54 12.16
C SER A 42 3.18 -9.34 12.94
N ILE A 43 4.15 -9.95 12.25
CA ILE A 43 5.19 -10.79 12.87
C ILE A 43 6.42 -9.98 13.26
N CYS A 44 6.71 -8.89 12.55
CA CYS A 44 7.91 -8.10 12.81
C CYS A 44 7.75 -7.27 14.10
N SER A 45 8.52 -7.61 15.13
CA SER A 45 8.50 -6.91 16.42
C SER A 45 8.77 -5.40 16.29
N SER A 46 9.64 -4.99 15.36
CA SER A 46 9.91 -3.57 15.05
C SER A 46 8.68 -2.82 14.52
N CYS A 47 7.73 -3.54 13.91
CA CYS A 47 6.51 -2.96 13.37
C CYS A 47 5.40 -2.85 14.41
N ARG A 48 5.43 -3.71 15.44
CA ARG A 48 4.38 -3.86 16.46
C ARG A 48 4.06 -2.58 17.24
N ARG A 49 5.05 -1.72 17.49
CA ARG A 49 4.85 -0.44 18.21
C ARG A 49 4.15 0.63 17.37
N HIS A 50 4.23 0.53 16.04
CA HIS A 50 3.73 1.54 15.11
C HIS A 50 3.04 0.87 13.91
N GLU A 51 2.23 -0.16 14.14
CA GLU A 51 1.65 -1.00 13.07
C GLU A 51 0.86 -0.19 12.05
N ASN A 52 0.05 0.77 12.52
CA ASN A 52 -0.70 1.68 11.64
C ASN A 52 0.23 2.46 10.69
N LEU A 53 1.39 2.91 11.18
CA LEU A 53 2.36 3.63 10.37
C LEU A 53 3.07 2.70 9.38
N TRP A 54 3.37 1.46 9.78
CA TRP A 54 3.99 0.49 8.88
C TRP A 54 3.03 -0.06 7.83
N LEU A 55 1.75 -0.23 8.16
CA LEU A 55 0.68 -0.51 7.21
C LEU A 55 0.60 0.60 6.18
N PHE A 56 0.54 1.85 6.64
CA PHE A 56 0.55 3.02 5.76
C PHE A 56 1.74 2.98 4.79
N VAL A 57 2.96 2.90 5.32
CA VAL A 57 4.17 3.02 4.49
C VAL A 57 4.31 1.82 3.55
N LEU A 58 4.20 0.59 4.04
CA LEU A 58 4.52 -0.58 3.23
C LEU A 58 3.40 -0.92 2.26
N VAL A 59 2.13 -0.80 2.66
CA VAL A 59 1.01 -1.03 1.76
C VAL A 59 0.91 0.10 0.74
N GLY A 60 1.01 1.35 1.19
CA GLY A 60 0.98 2.52 0.31
C GLY A 60 2.09 2.52 -0.74
N ILE A 61 3.29 2.01 -0.43
CA ILE A 61 4.35 1.80 -1.44
C ILE A 61 3.99 0.66 -2.40
N SER A 62 3.43 -0.43 -1.87
CA SER A 62 3.08 -1.62 -2.66
C SER A 62 2.00 -1.34 -3.71
N THR A 63 1.10 -0.40 -3.43
CA THR A 63 -0.06 -0.04 -4.26
C THR A 63 0.20 1.11 -5.22
N ILE A 64 1.39 1.74 -5.20
CA ILE A 64 1.76 2.83 -6.13
C ILE A 64 1.43 2.49 -7.59
N PRO A 65 1.81 1.30 -8.13
CA PRO A 65 1.52 0.99 -9.53
C PRO A 65 0.02 0.96 -9.83
N ALA A 66 -0.78 0.39 -8.92
CA ALA A 66 -2.23 0.33 -9.05
C ALA A 66 -2.85 1.73 -9.01
N ASN A 67 -2.43 2.56 -8.06
CA ASN A 67 -2.94 3.93 -7.93
C ASN A 67 -2.60 4.79 -9.15
N ILE A 68 -1.40 4.63 -9.72
CA ILE A 68 -1.03 5.28 -10.99
C ILE A 68 -1.95 4.82 -12.12
N GLU A 69 -2.15 3.52 -12.29
CA GLU A 69 -2.95 2.97 -13.38
C GLU A 69 -4.42 3.40 -13.30
N ILE A 70 -5.02 3.33 -12.11
CA ILE A 70 -6.39 3.78 -11.87
C ILE A 70 -6.50 5.30 -12.11
N SER A 71 -5.49 6.09 -11.71
CA SER A 71 -5.46 7.52 -11.97
C SER A 71 -5.38 7.84 -13.47
N ILE A 72 -4.58 7.09 -14.23
CA ILE A 72 -4.50 7.21 -15.69
C ILE A 72 -5.86 6.89 -16.32
N TYR A 73 -6.51 5.81 -15.87
CA TYR A 73 -7.84 5.42 -16.33
C TYR A 73 -8.88 6.52 -16.04
N ALA A 74 -8.88 7.06 -14.81
CA ALA A 74 -9.77 8.16 -14.43
C ALA A 74 -9.54 9.42 -15.29
N CYS A 75 -8.28 9.76 -15.60
CA CYS A 75 -7.94 10.85 -16.51
C CYS A 75 -8.43 10.62 -17.95
N GLY A 76 -8.34 9.37 -18.43
CA GLY A 76 -8.85 8.98 -19.74
C GLY A 76 -10.36 9.13 -19.82
N TYR A 77 -11.07 8.67 -18.79
CA TYR A 77 -12.53 8.81 -18.68
C TYR A 77 -12.96 10.28 -18.59
N PHE A 78 -12.25 11.10 -17.83
CA PHE A 78 -12.49 12.54 -17.76
C PHE A 78 -12.32 13.22 -19.13
N SER A 79 -11.22 12.92 -19.84
CA SER A 79 -10.97 13.44 -21.19
C SER A 79 -12.04 13.01 -22.19
N TYR A 80 -12.55 11.78 -22.07
CA TYR A 80 -13.64 11.28 -22.92
C TYR A 80 -14.94 12.09 -22.74
N LEU A 81 -15.27 12.47 -21.50
CA LEU A 81 -16.51 13.20 -21.19
C LEU A 81 -16.41 14.71 -21.46
N TRP A 82 -15.25 15.32 -21.20
CA TRP A 82 -15.09 16.78 -21.16
C TRP A 82 -14.18 17.34 -22.28
N GLY A 83 -13.66 16.46 -23.14
CA GLY A 83 -12.72 16.80 -24.20
C GLY A 83 -11.26 16.72 -23.75
N GLU A 84 -10.36 16.49 -24.71
CA GLU A 84 -8.93 16.40 -24.44
C GLU A 84 -8.32 17.79 -24.18
N ASN A 85 -7.83 18.01 -22.97
CA ASN A 85 -7.06 19.19 -22.60
C ASN A 85 -5.86 18.79 -21.73
N LEU A 86 -4.66 19.03 -22.25
CA LEU A 86 -3.40 18.63 -21.61
C LEU A 86 -3.18 19.32 -20.25
N VAL A 87 -3.59 20.59 -20.12
CA VAL A 87 -3.47 21.34 -18.85
C VAL A 87 -4.39 20.74 -17.80
N LEU A 88 -5.65 20.46 -18.16
CA LEU A 88 -6.59 19.80 -17.25
C LEU A 88 -6.11 18.41 -16.85
N ARG A 89 -5.52 17.64 -17.76
CA ARG A 89 -4.97 16.32 -17.45
C ARG A 89 -3.81 16.37 -16.45
N ILE A 90 -2.91 17.35 -16.58
CA ILE A 90 -1.78 17.55 -15.65
C ILE A 90 -2.28 17.90 -14.24
N ILE A 91 -3.38 18.66 -14.13
CA ILE A 91 -3.96 19.03 -12.83
C ILE A 91 -4.80 17.88 -12.25
N TYR A 92 -5.57 17.20 -13.10
CA TYR A 92 -6.50 16.17 -12.68
C TYR A 92 -5.80 14.87 -12.25
N PHE A 93 -4.70 14.51 -12.89
CA PHE A 93 -3.93 13.31 -12.53
C PHE A 93 -3.48 13.28 -11.05
N PRO A 94 -2.75 14.28 -10.53
CA PRO A 94 -2.33 14.28 -9.14
C PRO A 94 -3.53 14.36 -8.19
N LEU A 95 -4.60 15.07 -8.56
CA LEU A 95 -5.83 15.11 -7.77
C LEU A 95 -6.47 13.72 -7.65
N ALA A 96 -6.64 13.01 -8.77
CA ALA A 96 -7.18 11.66 -8.79
C ALA A 96 -6.31 10.69 -7.98
N TYR A 97 -4.98 10.79 -8.13
CA TYR A 97 -4.04 9.99 -7.35
C TYR A 97 -4.14 10.26 -5.85
N THR A 98 -4.19 11.53 -5.43
CA THR A 98 -4.34 11.89 -4.01
C THR A 98 -5.67 11.39 -3.44
N ILE A 99 -6.77 11.50 -4.19
CA ILE A 99 -8.06 10.96 -3.76
C ILE A 99 -7.98 9.46 -3.53
N LEU A 100 -7.38 8.71 -4.47
CA LEU A 100 -7.20 7.27 -4.33
C LEU A 100 -6.35 6.91 -3.12
N LEU A 101 -5.23 7.63 -2.92
CA LEU A 101 -4.38 7.45 -1.74
C LEU A 101 -5.18 7.69 -0.45
N CYS A 102 -5.96 8.77 -0.36
CA CYS A 102 -6.79 9.04 0.81
C CYS A 102 -7.84 7.95 1.06
N ILE A 103 -8.48 7.43 0.01
CA ILE A 103 -9.44 6.32 0.12
C ILE A 103 -8.74 5.07 0.65
N GLU A 104 -7.58 4.73 0.08
CA GLU A 104 -6.76 3.61 0.52
C GLU A 104 -6.40 3.75 2.00
N GLU A 105 -5.96 4.92 2.45
CA GLU A 105 -5.62 5.16 3.85
C GLU A 105 -6.78 4.98 4.81
N ILE A 106 -7.97 5.45 4.42
CA ILE A 106 -9.17 5.26 5.24
C ILE A 106 -9.48 3.76 5.36
N ILE A 107 -9.41 3.02 4.25
CA ILE A 107 -9.65 1.57 4.22
C ILE A 107 -8.61 0.84 5.07
N LEU A 108 -7.32 1.13 4.90
CA LEU A 108 -6.24 0.53 5.66
C LEU A 108 -6.34 0.86 7.15
N GLY A 109 -6.69 2.09 7.51
CA GLY A 109 -6.92 2.47 8.90
C GLY A 109 -8.11 1.76 9.54
N ILE A 110 -9.14 1.41 8.75
CA ILE A 110 -10.26 0.58 9.21
C ILE A 110 -9.80 -0.88 9.36
N ILE A 111 -9.16 -1.47 8.34
CA ILE A 111 -8.68 -2.85 8.35
C ILE A 111 -7.67 -3.07 9.48
N GLY A 112 -6.72 -2.14 9.66
CA GLY A 112 -5.73 -2.19 10.73
C GLY A 112 -6.39 -2.23 12.10
N ARG A 113 -7.40 -1.38 12.33
CA ARG A 113 -8.18 -1.42 13.58
C ARG A 113 -8.96 -2.70 13.79
N PHE A 114 -9.39 -3.40 12.73
CA PHE A 114 -10.06 -4.69 12.84
C PHE A 114 -9.09 -5.84 13.15
N ILE A 115 -7.98 -5.92 12.42
CA ILE A 115 -6.99 -7.00 12.57
C ILE A 115 -6.31 -6.92 13.95
N TRP A 116 -5.97 -5.71 14.39
CA TRP A 116 -5.18 -5.47 15.60
C TRP A 116 -6.00 -4.98 16.80
N ARG A 117 -7.33 -5.06 16.75
CA ARG A 117 -8.23 -4.59 17.82
C ARG A 117 -7.91 -5.14 19.20
N ASN A 118 -7.40 -6.37 19.26
CA ASN A 118 -7.18 -7.15 20.48
C ASN A 118 -5.72 -7.62 20.62
N GLN A 119 -4.74 -6.96 20.00
CA GLN A 119 -3.35 -7.24 20.32
C GLN A 119 -3.02 -6.64 21.69
N ASP A 120 -3.20 -7.44 22.75
CA ASP A 120 -2.72 -7.11 24.09
C ASP A 120 -1.21 -6.81 24.05
N PRO A 121 -0.71 -5.90 24.90
CA PRO A 121 0.72 -5.71 25.08
C PRO A 121 1.29 -6.99 25.67
N LEU A 122 1.70 -7.92 24.81
CA LEU A 122 2.24 -9.21 25.23
C LEU A 122 3.69 -9.08 25.70
N PHE A 123 4.03 -8.04 26.48
CA PHE A 123 5.28 -7.85 27.23
C PHE A 123 5.09 -6.75 28.29
N ASP A 124 4.19 -6.92 29.24
CA ASP A 124 4.41 -6.41 30.60
C ASP A 124 5.35 -7.41 31.29
N GLY A 125 6.64 -7.24 31.09
CA GLY A 125 7.65 -8.17 31.61
C GLY A 125 9.04 -7.82 31.10
N GLU A 126 9.58 -6.72 31.62
CA GLU A 126 11.02 -6.62 31.87
C GLU A 126 11.48 -7.73 32.82
#